data_AF-A0A522VAY3-F1
#
_entry.id   AF-A0A522VAY3-F1
#
_cell.length_a   1.000
_cell.length_b   1.000
_cell.length_c   1.000
_cell.angle_alpha   90.00
_cell.angle_beta   90.00
_cell.angle_gamma   90.00
#
_symmetry.space_group_name_H-M   'P 1'
#
loop_
_entity.id
_entity.type
_entity.pdbx_description
1 polymer ?
#
loop_
_entity_poly.entity_id
_entity_poly.type
_entity_poly.pdbx_seq_one_letter_code
_entity_poly.pdbx_strand_id
1 'polypeptide(L)'
;PGAGRYLNLRGEVLPYVRLRDLFDDDTAAVRREKVLVVRYGGHKAGLAVDRLLGECQTVVKPLGKVFGQTPGLGGFTILGSGEVAMVLDVPRLIQLAGEAPQHHAPRRETAGETLKGLQQPQAA
;
A
#
# COMPACT_ATOMS: atom_id res chain seq x y z
N PRO A 1 12.63 9.53 -3.53
CA PRO A 1 11.15 9.65 -3.67
C PRO A 1 10.69 9.24 -5.08
N GLY A 2 10.07 8.09 -5.34
CA GLY A 2 9.66 6.93 -4.55
C GLY A 2 8.87 6.11 -5.56
N ALA A 3 9.49 5.11 -6.19
CA ALA A 3 8.85 4.31 -7.23
C ALA A 3 7.55 3.67 -6.71
N GLY A 4 6.52 3.59 -7.56
CA GLY A 4 5.26 2.88 -7.28
C GLY A 4 5.50 1.55 -6.60
N ARG A 5 5.23 1.46 -5.29
CA ARG A 5 5.42 0.23 -4.54
C ARG A 5 4.13 -0.57 -4.58
N TYR A 6 4.16 -1.63 -5.37
CA TYR A 6 3.05 -2.57 -5.53
C TYR A 6 3.46 -3.95 -5.03
N LEU A 7 2.50 -4.69 -4.50
CA LEU A 7 2.62 -6.07 -4.09
C LEU A 7 1.58 -6.89 -4.84
N ASN A 8 1.97 -8.05 -5.37
CA ASN A 8 0.99 -9.05 -5.81
C ASN A 8 0.49 -9.81 -4.58
N LEU A 9 -0.76 -9.57 -4.21
CA LEU A 9 -1.44 -10.28 -3.14
C LEU A 9 -2.52 -11.19 -3.74
N ARG A 10 -2.23 -12.49 -3.84
CA ARG A 10 -3.15 -13.51 -4.36
C ARG A 10 -3.68 -13.20 -5.77
N GLY A 11 -2.83 -12.67 -6.64
CA GLY A 11 -3.18 -12.30 -8.01
C GLY A 11 -3.71 -10.87 -8.16
N GLU A 12 -3.95 -10.15 -7.06
CA GLU A 12 -4.35 -8.75 -7.08
C GLU A 12 -3.13 -7.83 -6.91
N VAL A 13 -3.02 -6.81 -7.75
CA VAL A 13 -2.01 -5.75 -7.59
C VAL A 13 -2.48 -4.81 -6.49
N LEU A 14 -1.76 -4.81 -5.37
CA LEU A 14 -2.06 -4.00 -4.20
C LEU A 14 -1.00 -2.90 -4.05
N PRO A 15 -1.35 -1.61 -4.14
CA PRO A 15 -0.43 -0.55 -3.74
C PRO A 15 -0.13 -0.69 -2.24
N TYR A 16 1.10 -0.44 -1.82
CA TYR A 16 1.45 -0.59 -0.41
C TYR A 16 2.42 0.47 0.11
N VAL A 17 2.33 0.73 1.41
CA VAL A 17 3.25 1.59 2.17
C VAL A 17 4.02 0.71 3.15
N ARG A 18 5.34 0.90 3.24
CA ARG A 18 6.17 0.30 4.27
C ARG A 18 6.29 1.30 5.41
N LEU A 19 5.76 0.97 6.59
CA LEU A 19 5.69 1.95 7.69
C LEU A 19 7.07 2.37 8.19
N ARG A 20 8.06 1.46 8.15
CA ARG A 20 9.45 1.77 8.51
C ARG A 20 9.99 2.94 7.68
N ASP A 21 9.87 2.84 6.36
CA ASP A 21 10.31 3.88 5.43
C ASP A 21 9.50 5.17 5.53
N LEU A 22 8.21 5.08 5.90
CA LEU A 22 7.38 6.27 6.08
C LEU A 22 7.78 7.08 7.32
N PHE A 23 8.25 6.41 8.37
CA PHE A 23 8.59 7.02 9.65
C PHE A 23 10.10 7.07 9.93
N ASP A 24 10.93 6.87 8.89
CA ASP A 24 12.39 6.86 8.97
C ASP A 24 12.92 5.96 10.12
N ASP A 25 12.31 4.78 10.27
CA ASP A 25 12.70 3.80 11.29
C ASP A 25 13.89 2.95 10.82
N ASP A 26 15.08 3.35 11.27
CA ASP A 26 16.36 2.68 10.99
C ASP A 26 16.61 1.41 11.85
N THR A 27 15.63 0.97 12.65
CA THR A 27 15.76 -0.26 13.42
C THR A 27 15.94 -1.46 12.48
N ALA A 28 16.72 -2.45 12.92
CA ALA A 28 17.04 -3.64 12.13
C ALA A 28 15.79 -4.27 11.49
N ALA A 29 15.84 -4.44 10.17
CA ALA A 29 14.73 -5.00 9.41
C ALA A 29 14.37 -6.41 9.88
N VAL A 30 13.08 -6.69 9.93
CA VAL A 30 12.58 -8.03 10.27
C VAL A 30 12.70 -8.94 9.05
N ARG A 31 13.06 -10.22 9.27
CA ARG A 31 13.23 -11.21 8.18
C ARG A 31 11.99 -11.40 7.31
N ARG A 32 10.80 -11.21 7.87
CA ARG A 32 9.51 -11.32 7.18
C ARG A 32 8.54 -10.29 7.75
N GLU A 33 8.13 -9.37 6.89
CA GLU A 33 7.07 -8.43 7.21
C GLU A 33 5.70 -9.08 6.97
N LYS A 34 4.71 -8.60 7.72
CA LYS A 34 3.29 -8.86 7.50
C LYS A 34 2.71 -7.70 6.71
N VAL A 35 1.69 -7.98 5.90
CA VAL A 35 0.96 -6.93 5.16
C VAL A 35 -0.45 -6.85 5.70
N LEU A 36 -0.79 -5.71 6.31
CA LEU A 36 -2.14 -5.39 6.75
C LEU A 36 -2.89 -4.76 5.56
N VAL A 37 -3.94 -5.42 5.10
CA VAL A 37 -4.77 -4.90 4.01
C VAL A 37 -5.85 -4.01 4.59
N VAL A 38 -5.86 -2.75 4.20
CA VAL A 38 -6.83 -1.75 4.65
C VAL A 38 -7.70 -1.27 3.49
N ARG A 39 -8.94 -0.88 3.79
CA ARG A 39 -9.90 -0.38 2.80
C ARG A 39 -10.60 0.87 3.31
N TYR A 40 -10.69 1.89 2.49
CA TYR A 40 -11.44 3.11 2.77
C TYR A 40 -11.95 3.74 1.46
N GLY A 41 -13.19 4.22 1.45
CA GLY A 41 -13.75 4.92 0.28
C GLY A 41 -13.61 4.16 -1.04
N GLY A 42 -13.80 2.84 -1.05
CA GLY A 42 -13.65 1.98 -2.23
C GLY A 42 -12.21 1.60 -2.59
N HIS A 43 -11.21 2.30 -2.06
CA HIS A 43 -9.79 2.07 -2.32
C HIS A 43 -9.18 1.07 -1.32
N LYS A 44 -8.14 0.35 -1.73
CA LYS A 44 -7.46 -0.68 -0.93
C LYS A 44 -5.95 -0.44 -0.98
N ALA A 45 -5.27 -0.64 0.15
CA ALA A 45 -3.81 -0.61 0.21
C ALA A 45 -3.28 -1.65 1.20
N GLY A 46 -2.01 -2.01 1.02
CA GLY A 46 -1.24 -2.79 1.98
C GLY A 46 -0.41 -1.89 2.88
N LEU A 47 -0.32 -2.21 4.17
CA LEU A 47 0.64 -1.61 5.10
C LEU A 47 1.61 -2.71 5.52
N ALA A 48 2.89 -2.58 5.14
CA ALA A 48 3.92 -3.50 5.60
C ALA A 48 4.32 -3.16 7.04
N VAL A 49 4.19 -4.16 7.93
CA VAL A 49 4.40 -4.07 9.38
C VAL A 49 5.20 -5.28 9.86
N ASP A 50 5.87 -5.14 11.01
CA ASP A 50 6.66 -6.25 11.55
C ASP A 50 5.79 -7.35 12.15
N ARG A 51 4.79 -6.95 12.94
CA ARG A 51 3.95 -7.85 13.72
C ARG A 51 2.57 -7.25 13.94
N LEU A 52 1.61 -8.13 14.15
CA LEU A 52 0.25 -7.79 14.58
C LEU A 52 0.16 -8.21 16.05
N LEU A 53 -0.19 -7.26 16.92
CA LEU A 53 -0.34 -7.48 18.36
C LEU A 53 -1.76 -7.89 18.74
N GLY A 54 -2.70 -7.80 17.81
CA GLY A 54 -4.13 -8.01 18.05
C GLY A 54 -4.88 -6.68 18.13
N GLU A 55 -6.02 -6.73 18.80
CA GLU A 55 -6.92 -5.59 18.97
C GLU A 55 -6.80 -5.03 20.39
N CYS A 56 -6.97 -3.73 20.56
CA CYS A 56 -7.07 -3.10 21.89
C CYS A 56 -8.18 -2.05 21.90
N GLN A 57 -8.85 -1.90 23.04
CA GLN A 57 -9.78 -0.81 23.27
C GLN A 57 -9.07 0.33 23.99
N THR A 58 -9.07 1.51 23.39
CA THR A 58 -8.30 2.65 23.91
C THR A 58 -8.91 3.98 23.46
N VAL A 59 -8.64 5.05 24.21
CA VAL A 59 -9.09 6.40 23.87
C VAL A 59 -8.04 7.07 22.99
N VAL A 60 -8.44 7.57 21.84
CA VAL A 60 -7.56 8.32 20.95
C VAL A 60 -7.51 9.79 21.36
N LYS A 61 -6.29 10.31 21.56
CA LYS A 61 -6.02 11.74 21.79
C LYS A 61 -5.50 12.37 20.50
N PRO A 62 -5.94 13.59 20.15
CA PRO A 62 -5.44 14.29 18.97
C PRO A 62 -3.99 14.71 19.17
N LEU A 63 -3.22 14.73 18.08
CA LEU A 63 -1.77 15.03 18.10
C LEU A 63 -1.40 16.49 18.42
N GLY A 64 -2.38 17.38 18.63
CA GLY A 64 -2.11 18.80 18.83
C GLY A 64 -1.49 19.48 17.60
N LYS A 65 -1.31 20.80 17.65
CA LYS A 65 -0.91 21.60 16.47
C LYS A 65 0.53 21.34 16.00
N VAL A 66 1.41 20.85 16.87
CA VAL A 66 2.84 20.65 16.58
C VAL A 66 3.09 19.35 15.82
N PHE A 67 2.30 18.30 16.07
CA PHE A 67 2.47 16.98 15.45
C PHE A 67 1.45 16.68 14.33
N GLY A 68 0.50 17.58 14.07
CA GLY A 68 -0.50 17.42 13.00
C GLY A 68 0.05 17.48 11.57
N GLN A 69 1.36 17.62 11.40
CA GLN A 69 2.03 17.68 10.09
C GLN A 69 2.66 16.35 9.68
N THR A 70 2.77 15.36 10.57
CA THR A 70 3.39 14.08 10.24
C THR A 70 2.45 13.23 9.36
N PRO A 71 2.82 12.92 8.10
CA PRO A 71 1.94 12.18 7.20
C PRO A 71 1.56 10.81 7.76
N GLY A 72 0.27 10.47 7.65
CA GLY A 72 -0.23 9.14 8.03
C GLY A 72 -0.54 8.95 9.52
N LEU A 73 -0.43 10.00 10.35
CA LEU A 73 -0.81 9.96 11.75
C LEU A 73 -2.09 10.76 12.02
N GLY A 74 -3.03 10.17 12.76
CA GLY A 74 -4.29 10.81 13.15
C GLY A 74 -4.38 11.13 14.65
N GLY A 75 -3.57 10.50 15.48
CA GLY A 75 -3.67 10.60 16.93
C GLY A 75 -2.58 9.84 17.67
N PHE A 76 -2.69 9.82 18.99
CA PHE A 76 -1.93 8.93 19.86
C PHE A 76 -2.82 8.43 20.99
N THR A 77 -2.36 7.40 21.69
CA THR A 77 -2.95 6.93 22.93
C THR A 77 -1.87 6.51 23.91
N ILE A 78 -2.25 6.38 25.19
CA ILE A 78 -1.44 5.74 26.21
C ILE A 78 -2.10 4.38 26.47
N LEU A 79 -1.34 3.31 26.23
CA LEU A 79 -1.79 1.94 26.46
C LEU A 79 -1.87 1.65 27.97
N GLY A 80 -2.57 0.57 28.35
CA GLY A 80 -2.59 0.13 29.76
C GLY A 80 -1.21 -0.21 30.32
N SER A 81 -0.22 -0.47 29.45
CA SER A 81 1.19 -0.64 29.82
C SER A 81 1.90 0.67 30.18
N GLY A 82 1.30 1.83 29.89
CA GLY A 82 1.94 3.14 29.98
C GLY A 82 2.72 3.54 28.72
N GLU A 83 2.86 2.65 27.75
CA GLU A 83 3.51 2.96 26.47
C GLU A 83 2.63 3.87 25.61
N VAL A 84 3.29 4.74 24.84
CA VAL A 84 2.61 5.59 23.86
C VAL A 84 2.46 4.82 22.55
N ALA A 85 1.24 4.73 22.04
CA ALA A 85 0.95 4.17 20.73
C ALA A 85 0.43 5.26 19.79
N MET A 86 0.95 5.28 18.58
CA MET A 86 0.51 6.20 17.53
C MET A 86 -0.70 5.61 16.81
N VAL A 87 -1.69 6.45 16.52
CA VAL A 87 -2.89 6.07 15.75
C VAL A 87 -2.70 6.51 14.31
N LEU A 88 -2.75 5.55 13.39
CA LEU A 88 -2.55 5.79 11.97
C LEU A 88 -3.83 6.31 11.29
N ASP A 89 -3.67 7.29 10.40
CA ASP A 89 -4.73 7.77 9.51
C ASP A 89 -4.78 6.89 8.25
N VAL A 90 -5.66 5.89 8.25
CA VAL A 90 -5.82 4.94 7.14
C VAL A 90 -6.20 5.62 5.81
N PRO A 91 -7.18 6.54 5.75
CA PRO A 91 -7.45 7.32 4.53
C PRO A 91 -6.20 7.98 3.95
N ARG A 92 -5.39 8.67 4.78
CA ARG A 92 -4.18 9.34 4.32
C ARG A 92 -3.12 8.34 3.85
N LEU A 93 -2.95 7.21 4.53
CA LEU A 93 -2.03 6.16 4.12
C LEU A 93 -2.41 5.51 2.78
N ILE A 94 -3.71 5.32 2.52
CA ILE A 94 -4.18 4.81 1.23
C ILE A 94 -3.86 5.81 0.11
N GLN A 95 -4.03 7.11 0.36
CA GLN A 95 -3.66 8.14 -0.61
C GLN A 95 -2.15 8.12 -0.90
N LEU A 96 -1.31 8.05 0.14
CA LEU A 96 0.15 7.95 -0.02
C LEU A 96 0.57 6.71 -0.81
N ALA A 97 -0.14 5.59 -0.67
CA ALA A 97 0.10 4.38 -1.44
C ALA A 97 -0.22 4.56 -2.93
N GLY A 98 -1.28 5.32 -3.25
CA GLY A 98 -1.78 5.55 -4.61
C GLY A 98 -1.04 6.64 -5.39
N GLU A 99 -0.38 7.57 -4.71
CA GLU A 99 0.42 8.64 -5.32
C GLU A 99 1.78 8.16 -5.89
N ALA A 100 2.17 6.92 -5.64
CA ALA A 100 3.44 6.38 -6.09
C ALA A 100 3.41 6.07 -7.62
N PRO A 101 4.43 6.48 -8.42
CA PRO A 101 4.39 6.49 -9.88
C PRO A 101 4.02 5.15 -10.50
N GLN A 102 3.12 5.18 -11.46
CA GLN A 102 2.57 4.02 -12.14
C GLN A 102 3.60 3.38 -13.06
N HIS A 103 4.18 2.25 -12.66
CA HIS A 103 4.85 1.36 -13.62
C HIS A 103 3.78 0.39 -14.15
N HIS A 104 3.23 0.73 -15.31
CA HIS A 104 2.33 -0.12 -16.07
C HIS A 104 2.94 -1.53 -16.20
N ALA A 105 2.35 -2.53 -15.52
CA ALA A 105 2.67 -3.92 -15.77
C ALA A 105 2.22 -4.24 -17.21
N PRO A 106 3.06 -4.87 -18.06
CA PRO A 106 2.72 -5.09 -19.45
C PRO A 106 1.47 -5.97 -19.55
N ARG A 107 0.44 -5.43 -20.20
CA ARG A 107 -0.72 -6.20 -20.63
C ARG A 107 -0.21 -7.36 -21.49
N ARG A 108 -0.40 -8.61 -21.04
CA ARG A 108 -0.20 -9.77 -21.92
C ARG A 108 -1.26 -9.72 -23.01
N GLU A 109 -0.92 -9.17 -24.17
CA GLU A 109 -1.56 -9.53 -25.43
C GLU A 109 -1.15 -10.96 -25.75
N THR A 110 -2.03 -11.90 -25.44
CA THR A 110 -1.92 -13.26 -25.97
C THR A 110 -2.40 -13.23 -27.41
N ALA A 111 -1.45 -13.50 -28.30
CA ALA A 111 -1.56 -13.64 -29.74
C ALA A 111 -2.72 -14.52 -30.22
N GLY A 112 -3.19 -14.24 -31.44
CA GLY A 112 -3.89 -15.24 -32.26
C GLY A 112 -5.03 -14.69 -33.09
N GLU A 113 -4.85 -13.58 -33.81
CA GLU A 113 -5.73 -13.28 -34.94
C GLU A 113 -5.61 -14.40 -35.98
N THR A 114 -6.72 -15.12 -36.08
CA THR A 114 -7.14 -16.03 -37.13
C THR A 114 -6.61 -15.61 -38.51
N LEU A 115 -5.69 -16.38 -39.08
CA LEU A 115 -5.37 -16.35 -40.52
C LEU A 115 -6.61 -16.83 -41.30
N LYS A 116 -7.46 -15.88 -41.67
CA LYS A 116 -8.51 -16.04 -42.67
C LYS A 116 -7.89 -15.89 -44.06
N GLY A 117 -8.02 -16.96 -44.84
CA GLY A 117 -8.51 -16.86 -46.23
C GLY A 117 -7.49 -16.59 -47.34
N LEU A 118 -7.34 -17.59 -48.20
CA LEU A 118 -6.97 -17.46 -49.62
C LEU A 118 -7.64 -16.24 -50.30
N GLN A 119 -6.91 -15.52 -51.16
CA GLN A 119 -7.11 -15.56 -52.62
C GLN A 119 -6.04 -14.71 -53.33
N GLN A 120 -5.42 -15.27 -54.38
CA GLN A 120 -4.58 -14.57 -55.37
C GLN A 120 -5.42 -13.60 -56.21
N PRO A 121 -4.76 -12.65 -56.90
CA PRO A 121 -4.98 -12.58 -58.34
C PRO A 121 -3.69 -12.52 -59.17
N GLN A 122 -3.85 -13.01 -60.40
CA GLN A 122 -2.91 -13.17 -61.50
C GLN A 122 -2.26 -11.85 -61.94
N ALA A 123 -1.02 -11.94 -62.44
CA ALA A 123 -0.45 -10.93 -63.32
C ALA A 123 0.40 -11.62 -64.42
N ALA A 124 -0.04 -11.38 -65.66
CA ALA A 124 0.62 -11.47 -66.98
C ALA A 124 1.37 -12.74 -67.37
#